data_AF-A0A382UH76-F1
#
_entry.id   AF-A0A382UH76-F1
#
_cell.length_a   1.000
_cell.length_b   1.000
_cell.length_c   1.000
_cell.angle_alpha   90.00
_cell.angle_beta   90.00
_cell.angle_gamma   90.00
#
_symmetry.space_group_name_H-M   'P 1'
#
loop_
_entity.id
_entity.type
_entity.pdbx_description
1 polymer ?
#
loop_
_entity_poly.entity_id
_entity_poly.type
_entity_poly.pdbx_seq_one_letter_code
_entity_poly.pdbx_strand_id
1 'polypeptide(L)'
;QQITEEGEGGWRGSNTANINVNWDGVWDVKTTQTSNGWVAEIAIPMVTLRFPKVDQQSWGANFMRNIRRKNEQVFWAPITKEYQITRVSLAGTMAGMRSVNQGMDLRVTPYVLASGTQQRSGERLVTTGAGDIGLDVKYGVTSGLNLDLTLNTDFAQVEVDEQQVNLTRFPLFFPEKRDFFLENSGMFDVGSGSSGWGRSATLFFTRRIGLSESGQPIPIIGGARLTGKTGRNNIAALNITTQENFGRAGENFFVGRYSRDIFSRSKIGGIVINKETLGGSDYNRTVAADAAL
;
A
#
# COMPACT_ATOMS: atom_id res chain seq x y z
N GLN A 1 -7.04 7.64 -1.38
CA GLN A 1 -7.12 7.13 0.01
C GLN A 1 -7.83 5.78 0.00
N GLN A 2 -7.21 4.75 0.57
CA GLN A 2 -7.80 3.43 0.79
C GLN A 2 -8.06 3.24 2.29
N ILE A 3 -9.17 2.60 2.64
CA ILE A 3 -9.59 2.41 4.03
C ILE A 3 -9.65 0.91 4.31
N THR A 4 -9.10 0.47 5.44
CA THR A 4 -9.20 -0.89 5.96
C THR A 4 -10.10 -0.94 7.21
N GLU A 5 -10.57 -2.13 7.58
CA GLU A 5 -11.31 -2.36 8.85
C GLU A 5 -12.50 -1.40 9.07
N GLU A 6 -13.37 -1.29 8.07
CA GLU A 6 -14.62 -0.48 8.09
C GLU A 6 -14.43 1.03 8.35
N GLY A 7 -13.19 1.52 8.37
CA GLY A 7 -12.91 2.91 8.72
C GLY A 7 -13.40 3.25 10.12
N GLU A 8 -13.09 2.41 11.12
CA GLU A 8 -13.25 2.76 12.54
C GLU A 8 -12.60 4.13 12.77
N GLY A 9 -13.47 5.16 12.77
CA GLY A 9 -13.07 6.54 12.54
C GLY A 9 -12.29 7.08 13.72
N GLY A 10 -11.12 7.65 13.43
CA GLY A 10 -10.45 8.54 14.36
C GLY A 10 -11.28 9.79 14.61
N TRP A 11 -11.19 10.30 15.84
CA TRP A 11 -11.62 11.65 16.18
C TRP A 11 -10.98 12.66 15.21
N ARG A 12 -11.68 13.77 14.92
CA ARG A 12 -11.11 14.87 14.11
C ARG A 12 -9.71 15.24 14.64
N GLY A 13 -8.68 15.04 13.81
CA GLY A 13 -7.28 15.32 14.14
C GLY A 13 -6.38 14.09 14.37
N SER A 14 -6.92 12.87 14.38
CA SER A 14 -6.13 11.63 14.48
C SER A 14 -5.94 11.00 13.10
N ASN A 15 -4.68 10.80 12.68
CA ASN A 15 -4.35 9.95 11.54
C ASN A 15 -4.47 8.50 11.99
N THR A 16 -5.54 7.80 11.62
CA THR A 16 -5.74 6.40 12.01
C THR A 16 -5.02 5.46 11.06
N ALA A 17 -4.37 4.42 11.60
CA ALA A 17 -3.58 3.44 10.86
C ALA A 17 -4.35 2.69 9.76
N ASN A 18 -5.69 2.77 9.77
CA ASN A 18 -6.58 2.17 8.79
C ASN A 18 -6.85 3.04 7.54
N ILE A 19 -6.26 4.24 7.43
CA ILE A 19 -6.40 5.10 6.25
C ILE A 19 -5.05 5.20 5.53
N ASN A 20 -4.96 4.60 4.35
CA ASN A 20 -3.83 4.76 3.45
C ASN A 20 -4.08 5.95 2.51
N VAL A 21 -3.49 7.11 2.81
CA VAL A 21 -3.61 8.30 1.97
C VAL A 21 -2.86 8.21 0.64
N ASN A 22 -1.82 7.37 0.59
CA ASN A 22 -0.94 7.17 -0.57
C ASN A 22 -1.51 6.17 -1.59
N TRP A 23 -2.68 5.56 -1.33
CA TRP A 23 -3.34 4.74 -2.34
C TRP A 23 -3.81 5.61 -3.51
N ASP A 24 -3.32 5.24 -4.69
CA ASP A 24 -3.68 5.83 -5.97
C ASP A 24 -4.37 4.80 -6.87
N GLY A 25 -5.41 5.25 -7.56
CA GLY A 25 -6.22 4.45 -8.47
C GLY A 25 -6.33 5.15 -9.82
N VAL A 26 -6.67 4.42 -10.87
CA VAL A 26 -6.95 5.05 -12.17
C VAL A 26 -8.37 5.61 -12.13
N TRP A 27 -8.52 6.91 -12.39
CA TRP A 27 -9.80 7.60 -12.56
C TRP A 27 -9.62 8.83 -13.43
N ASP A 28 -10.67 9.20 -14.15
CA ASP A 28 -10.69 10.38 -15.01
C ASP A 28 -11.65 11.42 -14.44
N VAL A 29 -11.30 12.69 -14.60
CA VAL A 29 -12.17 13.81 -14.22
C VAL A 29 -12.18 14.88 -15.29
N LYS A 30 -13.39 15.34 -15.62
CA LYS A 30 -13.60 16.51 -16.47
C LYS A 30 -14.47 17.52 -15.74
N THR A 31 -14.10 18.79 -15.86
CA THR A 31 -14.84 19.88 -15.24
C THR A 31 -15.23 20.92 -16.26
N THR A 32 -16.42 21.48 -16.14
CA THR A 32 -16.88 22.57 -17.02
C THR A 32 -17.62 23.62 -16.20
N GLN A 33 -17.35 24.89 -16.49
CA GLN A 33 -18.09 26.01 -15.93
C GLN A 33 -19.34 26.27 -16.79
N THR A 34 -20.44 26.54 -16.12
CA THR A 34 -21.76 26.83 -16.70
C THR A 34 -22.26 28.15 -16.12
N SER A 35 -23.32 28.72 -16.69
CA SER A 35 -23.96 29.94 -16.15
C SER A 35 -24.42 29.79 -14.70
N ASN A 36 -24.69 28.56 -14.24
CA ASN A 36 -25.19 28.26 -12.91
C ASN A 36 -24.10 27.80 -11.92
N GLY A 37 -22.82 27.72 -12.34
CA GLY A 37 -21.71 27.28 -11.50
C GLY A 37 -20.74 26.36 -12.24
N TRP A 38 -20.29 25.27 -11.60
CA TRP A 38 -19.41 24.28 -12.22
C TRP A 38 -19.96 22.87 -12.05
N VAL A 39 -19.67 22.03 -13.03
CA VAL A 39 -19.98 20.59 -13.04
C VAL A 39 -18.66 19.83 -13.12
N ALA A 40 -18.54 18.75 -12.35
CA ALA A 40 -17.48 17.77 -12.51
C ALA A 40 -18.10 16.41 -12.82
N GLU A 41 -17.53 15.73 -13.81
CA GLU A 41 -17.83 14.36 -14.15
C GLU A 41 -16.61 13.52 -13.81
N ILE A 42 -16.82 12.48 -13.00
CA ILE A 42 -15.78 11.59 -12.49
C ILE A 42 -16.08 10.18 -13.03
N ALA A 43 -15.15 9.63 -13.80
CA ALA A 43 -15.23 8.26 -14.29
C ALA A 43 -14.22 7.38 -13.54
N ILE A 44 -14.73 6.35 -12.87
CA ILE A 44 -13.91 5.36 -12.16
C ILE A 44 -14.05 4.04 -12.91
N PRO A 45 -13.01 3.57 -13.61
CA PRO A 45 -13.00 2.24 -14.21
C PRO A 45 -13.32 1.16 -13.19
N MET A 46 -14.19 0.21 -13.55
CA MET A 46 -14.59 -0.88 -12.64
C MET A 46 -13.41 -1.76 -12.23
N VAL A 47 -12.37 -1.86 -13.07
CA VAL A 47 -11.12 -2.56 -12.73
C VAL A 47 -10.39 -1.93 -11.54
N THR A 48 -10.56 -0.63 -11.29
CA THR A 48 -9.99 0.07 -10.12
C THR A 48 -10.70 -0.32 -8.82
N LEU A 49 -11.95 -0.81 -8.90
CA LEU A 49 -12.78 -1.14 -7.75
C LEU A 49 -12.84 -2.65 -7.53
N ARG A 50 -12.77 -3.04 -6.25
CA ARG A 50 -12.81 -4.43 -5.82
C ARG A 50 -14.21 -4.77 -5.34
N PHE A 51 -14.88 -5.68 -6.02
CA PHE A 51 -16.24 -6.09 -5.66
C PHE A 51 -16.50 -7.57 -5.97
N PRO A 52 -17.41 -8.23 -5.24
CA PRO A 52 -17.74 -9.63 -5.48
C PRO A 52 -18.42 -9.81 -6.84
N LYS A 53 -18.15 -10.95 -7.51
CA LYS A 53 -18.78 -11.32 -8.78
C LYS A 53 -20.21 -11.83 -8.54
N VAL A 54 -21.14 -10.92 -8.31
CA VAL A 54 -22.57 -11.20 -8.13
C VAL A 54 -23.41 -10.35 -9.10
N ASP A 55 -24.52 -10.91 -9.60
CA ASP A 55 -25.37 -10.28 -10.63
C ASP A 55 -25.98 -8.95 -10.19
N GLN A 56 -26.44 -8.90 -8.93
CA GLN A 56 -27.01 -7.71 -8.33
C GLN A 56 -26.07 -7.21 -7.24
N GLN A 57 -25.58 -5.99 -7.42
CA GLN A 57 -24.67 -5.34 -6.48
C GLN A 57 -25.36 -4.20 -5.73
N SER A 58 -25.00 -4.07 -4.47
CA SER A 58 -25.40 -2.98 -3.58
C SER A 58 -24.15 -2.44 -2.91
N TRP A 59 -23.79 -1.19 -3.18
CA TRP A 59 -22.56 -0.59 -2.65
C TRP A 59 -22.89 0.50 -1.64
N GLY A 60 -22.05 0.61 -0.60
CA GLY A 60 -22.01 1.82 0.21
C GLY A 60 -21.25 2.90 -0.53
N ALA A 61 -21.86 4.06 -0.74
CA ALA A 61 -21.22 5.23 -1.35
C ALA A 61 -21.51 6.49 -0.54
N ASN A 62 -20.58 7.44 -0.56
CA ASN A 62 -20.85 8.78 -0.07
C ASN A 62 -20.01 9.80 -0.85
N PHE A 63 -20.51 11.02 -0.94
CA PHE A 63 -19.88 12.11 -1.67
C PHE A 63 -19.82 13.32 -0.73
N MET A 64 -18.66 13.95 -0.64
CA MET A 64 -18.47 15.18 0.12
C MET A 64 -18.08 16.31 -0.82
N ARG A 65 -18.72 17.47 -0.65
CA ARG A 65 -18.31 18.71 -1.30
C ARG A 65 -17.94 19.76 -0.26
N ASN A 66 -16.76 20.34 -0.43
CA ASN A 66 -16.29 21.47 0.37
C ASN A 66 -16.70 22.79 -0.31
N ILE A 67 -17.53 23.59 0.36
CA ILE A 67 -17.99 24.90 -0.09
C ILE A 67 -17.26 25.97 0.70
N ARG A 68 -16.04 26.31 0.25
CA ARG A 68 -15.14 27.24 0.95
C ARG A 68 -15.78 28.61 1.21
N ARG A 69 -16.51 29.17 0.24
CA ARG A 69 -17.17 30.49 0.37
C ARG A 69 -18.23 30.57 1.49
N LYS A 70 -18.78 29.43 1.91
CA LYS A 70 -19.74 29.32 3.02
C LYS A 70 -19.12 28.70 4.27
N ASN A 71 -17.87 28.26 4.20
CA ASN A 71 -17.23 27.42 5.20
C ASN A 71 -18.06 26.16 5.55
N GLU A 72 -18.69 25.54 4.54
CA GLU A 72 -19.59 24.39 4.70
C GLU A 72 -19.01 23.12 4.05
N GLN A 73 -19.29 21.97 4.66
CA GLN A 73 -19.13 20.66 4.04
C GLN A 73 -20.51 20.05 3.88
N VAL A 74 -20.82 19.58 2.68
CA VAL A 74 -22.09 18.93 2.38
C VAL A 74 -21.85 17.49 1.96
N PHE A 75 -22.71 16.59 2.41
CA PHE A 75 -22.63 15.15 2.17
C PHE A 75 -23.89 14.66 1.46
N TRP A 76 -23.75 13.65 0.59
CA TRP A 76 -24.91 12.99 -0.01
C TRP A 76 -25.69 12.16 1.01
N ALA A 77 -25.00 11.26 1.72
CA ALA A 77 -25.55 10.56 2.87
C ALA A 77 -25.11 11.28 4.16
N PRO A 78 -26.04 11.59 5.10
CA PRO A 78 -25.71 12.34 6.31
C PRO A 78 -24.65 11.64 7.17
N ILE A 79 -23.67 12.43 7.63
CA ILE A 79 -22.66 12.00 8.60
C ILE A 79 -22.78 12.91 9.81
N THR A 80 -22.84 12.33 11.01
CA THR A 80 -22.92 13.11 12.25
C THR A 80 -21.58 13.81 12.51
N LYS A 81 -21.59 14.93 13.25
CA LYS A 81 -20.42 15.83 13.38
C LYS A 81 -19.20 15.15 14.00
N GLU A 82 -19.42 14.06 14.73
CA GLU A 82 -18.39 13.26 15.39
C GLU A 82 -17.54 12.46 14.40
N TYR A 83 -18.04 12.23 13.18
CA TYR A 83 -17.39 11.39 12.18
C TYR A 83 -16.98 12.16 10.90
N GLN A 84 -16.17 11.50 10.08
CA GLN A 84 -15.71 11.97 8.77
C GLN A 84 -16.26 11.08 7.65
N ILE A 85 -16.10 11.48 6.38
CA ILE A 85 -16.51 10.67 5.21
C ILE A 85 -15.86 9.29 5.16
N THR A 86 -14.76 9.10 5.88
CA THR A 86 -14.06 7.82 6.03
C THR A 86 -14.83 6.79 6.85
N ARG A 87 -15.91 7.17 7.53
CA ARG A 87 -16.80 6.24 8.25
C ARG A 87 -17.71 5.49 7.27
N VAL A 88 -17.20 4.40 6.71
CA VAL A 88 -17.88 3.62 5.65
C VAL A 88 -19.22 3.05 6.13
N SER A 89 -19.37 2.76 7.44
CA SER A 89 -20.62 2.28 8.03
C SER A 89 -21.80 3.27 7.94
N LEU A 90 -21.53 4.56 7.67
CA LEU A 90 -22.54 5.61 7.48
C LEU A 90 -22.73 5.99 6.00
N ALA A 91 -22.14 5.22 5.08
CA ALA A 91 -22.33 5.46 3.65
C ALA A 91 -23.79 5.18 3.23
N GLY A 92 -24.28 5.94 2.25
CA GLY A 92 -25.58 5.69 1.64
C GLY A 92 -25.55 4.43 0.77
N THR A 93 -26.69 3.78 0.58
CA THR A 93 -26.77 2.56 -0.24
C THR A 93 -27.08 2.91 -1.70
N MET A 94 -26.17 2.56 -2.60
CA MET A 94 -26.36 2.59 -4.05
C MET A 94 -26.81 1.21 -4.52
N ALA A 95 -28.09 1.09 -4.89
CA ALA A 95 -28.70 -0.14 -5.36
C ALA A 95 -28.97 -0.09 -6.87
N GLY A 96 -29.30 -1.25 -7.46
CA GLY A 96 -29.72 -1.35 -8.86
C GLY A 96 -28.58 -1.52 -9.86
N MET A 97 -27.34 -1.66 -9.40
CA MET A 97 -26.21 -2.02 -10.26
C MET A 97 -26.31 -3.48 -10.68
N ARG A 98 -26.40 -3.71 -11.99
CA ARG A 98 -26.46 -5.03 -12.62
C ARG A 98 -25.37 -5.15 -13.67
N SER A 99 -24.93 -6.39 -13.93
CA SER A 99 -23.98 -6.69 -15.00
C SER A 99 -22.65 -5.93 -14.90
N VAL A 100 -22.22 -5.60 -13.68
CA VAL A 100 -20.93 -4.93 -13.46
C VAL A 100 -19.83 -5.97 -13.55
N ASN A 101 -18.95 -5.82 -14.54
CA ASN A 101 -17.82 -6.72 -14.74
C ASN A 101 -16.51 -5.99 -14.43
N GLN A 102 -15.75 -6.51 -13.45
CA GLN A 102 -14.42 -5.99 -13.10
C GLN A 102 -13.38 -6.30 -14.20
N GLY A 103 -13.65 -7.32 -15.03
CA GLY A 103 -12.67 -7.88 -15.95
C GLY A 103 -11.61 -8.72 -15.22
N MET A 104 -10.46 -8.85 -15.86
CA MET A 104 -9.27 -9.45 -15.25
C MET A 104 -8.48 -8.33 -14.57
N ASP A 105 -8.36 -8.40 -13.24
CA ASP A 105 -7.54 -7.47 -12.45
C ASP A 105 -6.05 -7.86 -12.57
N LEU A 106 -5.53 -7.78 -13.80
CA LEU A 106 -4.13 -8.05 -14.14
C LEU A 106 -3.49 -6.77 -14.67
N ARG A 107 -2.44 -6.32 -13.99
CA ARG A 107 -1.58 -5.22 -14.44
C ARG A 107 -0.17 -5.76 -14.62
N VAL A 108 0.40 -5.51 -15.78
CA VAL A 108 1.80 -5.87 -16.08
C VAL A 108 2.52 -4.59 -16.46
N THR A 109 3.60 -4.30 -15.74
CA THR A 109 4.39 -3.08 -15.88
C THR A 109 5.83 -3.48 -16.17
N PRO A 110 6.20 -3.66 -17.45
CA PRO A 110 7.58 -3.86 -17.83
C PRO A 110 8.34 -2.53 -17.77
N TYR A 111 9.63 -2.58 -17.47
CA TYR A 111 10.49 -1.41 -17.58
C TYR A 111 11.85 -1.79 -18.16
N VAL A 112 12.48 -0.82 -18.83
CA VAL A 112 13.81 -0.94 -19.42
C VAL A 112 14.59 0.33 -19.11
N LEU A 113 15.79 0.19 -18.57
CA LEU A 113 16.72 1.27 -18.31
C LEU A 113 17.96 1.10 -19.18
N ALA A 114 18.48 2.22 -19.67
CA ALA A 114 19.76 2.29 -20.34
C ALA A 114 20.49 3.52 -19.83
N SER A 115 21.73 3.35 -19.41
CA SER A 115 22.61 4.43 -18.98
C SER A 115 23.93 4.37 -19.73
N GLY A 116 24.53 5.54 -19.95
CA GLY A 116 25.83 5.69 -20.57
C GLY A 116 26.63 6.70 -19.76
N THR A 117 27.81 6.28 -19.30
CA THR A 117 28.75 7.17 -18.62
C THR A 117 29.95 7.35 -19.53
N GLN A 118 30.35 8.60 -19.74
CA GLN A 118 31.63 8.92 -20.35
C GLN A 118 32.55 9.47 -19.28
N GLN A 119 33.62 8.73 -18.99
CA GLN A 119 34.65 9.17 -18.07
C GLN A 119 35.92 9.43 -18.85
N ARG A 120 36.50 10.61 -18.63
CA ARG A 120 37.80 10.96 -19.20
C ARG A 120 38.89 10.42 -18.27
N SER A 121 39.69 9.48 -18.77
CA SER A 121 40.86 8.94 -18.07
C SER A 121 42.11 9.33 -18.85
N GLY A 122 42.69 10.49 -18.51
CA GLY A 122 43.78 11.10 -19.29
C GLY A 122 43.29 11.65 -20.63
N GLU A 123 43.94 11.27 -21.73
CA GLU A 123 43.52 11.66 -23.10
C GLU A 123 42.42 10.79 -23.70
N ARG A 124 42.07 9.67 -23.05
CA ARG A 124 41.10 8.70 -23.56
C ARG A 124 39.71 8.94 -22.97
N LEU A 125 38.71 9.03 -23.84
CA LEU A 125 37.30 8.94 -23.46
C LEU A 125 36.95 7.46 -23.32
N VAL A 126 36.51 7.06 -22.13
CA VAL A 126 35.97 5.72 -21.87
C VAL A 126 34.46 5.85 -21.74
N THR A 127 33.75 5.20 -22.65
CA THR A 127 32.29 5.10 -22.62
C THR A 127 31.91 3.75 -22.02
N THR A 128 31.16 3.76 -20.93
CA THR A 128 30.56 2.56 -20.33
C THR A 128 29.05 2.64 -20.44
N GLY A 129 28.40 1.60 -20.96
CA GLY A 129 26.96 1.46 -20.97
C GLY A 129 26.50 0.46 -19.91
N ALA A 130 25.36 0.72 -19.29
CA ALA A 130 24.64 -0.28 -18.49
C ALA A 130 23.17 -0.31 -18.95
N GLY A 131 22.57 -1.49 -18.86
CA GLY A 131 21.17 -1.71 -19.18
C GLY A 131 20.52 -2.54 -18.11
N ASP A 132 19.26 -2.26 -17.81
CA ASP A 132 18.48 -2.99 -16.82
C ASP A 132 17.07 -3.26 -17.35
N ILE A 133 16.49 -4.40 -16.99
CA ILE A 133 15.14 -4.80 -17.37
C ILE A 133 14.47 -5.39 -16.15
N GLY A 134 13.24 -4.97 -15.89
CA GLY A 134 12.42 -5.67 -14.92
C GLY A 134 10.94 -5.61 -15.22
N LEU A 135 10.19 -6.22 -14.33
CA LEU A 135 8.80 -6.54 -14.54
C LEU A 135 8.05 -6.56 -13.21
N ASP A 136 7.01 -5.74 -13.12
CA ASP A 136 6.04 -5.83 -12.05
C ASP A 136 4.73 -6.40 -12.57
N VAL A 137 4.13 -7.30 -11.80
CA VAL A 137 2.83 -7.89 -12.09
C VAL A 137 1.94 -7.75 -10.86
N LYS A 138 0.76 -7.17 -11.03
CA LYS A 138 -0.30 -7.18 -10.01
C LYS A 138 -1.45 -8.02 -10.52
N TYR A 139 -1.92 -8.94 -9.69
CA TYR A 139 -3.00 -9.85 -10.02
C TYR A 139 -4.00 -10.01 -8.87
N GLY A 140 -5.24 -9.60 -9.10
CA GLY A 140 -6.36 -9.86 -8.20
C GLY A 140 -6.81 -11.32 -8.27
N VAL A 141 -6.24 -12.16 -7.41
CA VAL A 141 -6.58 -13.60 -7.30
C VAL A 141 -8.06 -13.79 -6.99
N THR A 142 -8.61 -12.96 -6.09
CA THR A 142 -10.05 -12.85 -5.81
C THR A 142 -10.41 -11.39 -5.57
N SER A 143 -11.69 -11.06 -5.45
CA SER A 143 -12.14 -9.70 -5.12
C SER A 143 -11.52 -9.16 -3.82
N GLY A 144 -11.11 -10.05 -2.92
CA GLY A 144 -10.49 -9.69 -1.65
C GLY A 144 -9.01 -10.03 -1.53
N LEU A 145 -8.37 -10.67 -2.52
CA LEU A 145 -6.99 -11.20 -2.40
C LEU A 145 -6.13 -10.82 -3.60
N ASN A 146 -4.95 -10.26 -3.34
CA ASN A 146 -4.00 -9.77 -4.33
C ASN A 146 -2.67 -10.50 -4.29
N LEU A 147 -2.14 -10.76 -5.46
CA LEU A 147 -0.77 -11.19 -5.67
C LEU A 147 -0.02 -10.08 -6.42
N ASP A 148 0.99 -9.51 -5.80
CA ASP A 148 1.98 -8.65 -6.44
C ASP A 148 3.27 -9.44 -6.63
N LEU A 149 3.84 -9.38 -7.82
CA LEU A 149 5.13 -9.96 -8.17
C LEU A 149 6.01 -8.85 -8.72
N THR A 150 7.28 -8.92 -8.37
CA THR A 150 8.29 -8.01 -8.88
C THR A 150 9.53 -8.80 -9.25
N LEU A 151 10.13 -8.48 -10.38
CA LEU A 151 11.35 -9.08 -10.89
C LEU A 151 12.30 -7.96 -11.28
N ASN A 152 13.48 -7.99 -10.67
CA ASN A 152 14.57 -7.07 -10.91
C ASN A 152 14.06 -5.63 -10.95
N THR A 153 13.44 -5.12 -9.88
CA THR A 153 12.80 -3.79 -9.90
C THR A 153 13.72 -2.70 -9.37
N ASP A 154 13.74 -1.56 -10.06
CA ASP A 154 14.43 -0.37 -9.61
C ASP A 154 13.51 0.49 -8.72
N PHE A 155 13.59 0.25 -7.42
CA PHE A 155 12.87 1.04 -6.43
C PHE A 155 13.48 2.42 -6.18
N ALA A 156 14.63 2.75 -6.76
CA ALA A 156 15.29 4.05 -6.58
C ALA A 156 14.60 5.17 -7.37
N GLN A 157 13.68 4.85 -8.28
CA GLN A 157 12.93 5.85 -9.06
C GLN A 157 11.73 6.44 -8.33
N VAL A 158 11.33 5.84 -7.20
CA VAL A 158 10.22 6.32 -6.40
C VAL A 158 10.71 7.46 -5.50
N GLU A 159 10.35 8.68 -5.90
CA GLU A 159 10.55 10.00 -5.27
C GLU A 159 11.50 10.09 -4.05
N VAL A 160 12.51 10.93 -4.23
CA VAL A 160 13.47 11.46 -3.25
C VAL A 160 12.76 11.93 -1.97
N ASP A 161 13.19 11.44 -0.81
CA ASP A 161 12.72 11.93 0.50
C ASP A 161 13.27 13.34 0.77
N GLU A 162 12.45 14.18 1.41
CA GLU A 162 12.92 15.42 2.05
C GLU A 162 14.02 15.07 3.07
N GLN A 163 15.14 15.80 3.06
CA GLN A 163 16.20 15.63 4.06
C GLN A 163 15.64 15.91 5.47
N GLN A 164 15.41 14.84 6.23
CA GLN A 164 15.04 14.93 7.64
C GLN A 164 16.31 14.74 8.48
N VAL A 165 16.68 15.74 9.27
CA VAL A 165 17.81 15.67 10.20
C VAL A 165 17.37 14.90 11.45
N ASN A 166 17.82 13.66 11.61
CA ASN A 166 17.55 12.87 12.81
C ASN A 166 18.47 13.30 13.95
N LEU A 167 17.93 14.02 14.93
CA LEU A 167 18.66 14.40 16.14
C LEU A 167 18.42 13.40 17.31
N THR A 168 17.76 12.28 17.05
CA THR A 168 17.39 11.29 18.07
C THR A 168 18.10 9.95 17.88
N ARG A 169 18.12 9.12 18.92
CA ARG A 169 18.67 7.75 18.89
C ARG A 169 17.74 6.71 18.25
N PHE A 170 16.55 7.11 17.82
CA PHE A 170 15.58 6.24 17.19
C PHE A 170 15.62 6.45 15.67
N PRO A 171 15.42 5.40 14.85
CA PRO A 171 15.35 5.54 13.41
C PRO A 171 14.18 6.45 13.00
N LEU A 172 14.37 7.30 11.99
CA LEU A 172 13.26 8.03 11.38
C LEU A 172 12.37 7.06 10.60
N PHE A 173 11.05 7.17 10.78
CA PHE A 173 10.07 6.45 9.98
C PHE A 173 9.71 7.31 8.77
N PHE A 174 10.32 7.00 7.62
CA PHE A 174 9.90 7.58 6.35
C PHE A 174 8.64 6.88 5.85
N PRO A 175 7.66 7.61 5.28
CA PRO A 175 6.52 6.99 4.65
C PRO A 175 6.98 6.12 3.47
N GLU A 176 6.47 4.90 3.39
CA GLU A 176 6.67 4.06 2.21
C GLU A 176 5.94 4.71 1.02
N LYS A 177 6.59 4.75 -0.14
CA LYS A 177 6.04 5.32 -1.39
C LYS A 177 6.01 4.32 -2.54
N ARG A 178 6.68 3.17 -2.39
CA ARG A 178 6.78 2.17 -3.45
C ARG A 178 5.48 1.37 -3.53
N ASP A 179 4.85 1.39 -4.69
CA ASP A 179 3.55 0.73 -4.94
C ASP A 179 3.49 -0.74 -4.51
N PHE A 180 4.60 -1.46 -4.66
CA PHE A 180 4.73 -2.86 -4.25
C PHE A 180 4.59 -3.06 -2.73
N PHE A 181 4.79 -2.03 -1.92
CA PHE A 181 4.71 -2.11 -0.46
C PHE A 181 3.52 -1.35 0.14
N LEU A 182 2.94 -0.41 -0.62
CA LEU A 182 1.88 0.47 -0.17
C LEU A 182 0.53 -0.22 0.04
N GLU A 183 0.08 -1.00 -0.94
CA GLU A 183 -1.27 -1.55 -0.92
C GLU A 183 -1.41 -2.57 0.22
N ASN A 184 -2.48 -2.46 1.03
CA ASN A 184 -2.74 -3.33 2.18
C ASN A 184 -1.58 -3.43 3.21
N SER A 185 -0.71 -2.42 3.31
CA SER A 185 0.44 -2.44 4.25
C SER A 185 0.03 -2.64 5.71
N GLY A 186 -1.10 -2.06 6.13
CA GLY A 186 -1.66 -2.23 7.48
C GLY A 186 -2.06 -3.66 7.82
N MET A 187 -2.14 -4.58 6.85
CA MET A 187 -2.39 -6.00 7.13
C MET A 187 -1.21 -6.69 7.84
N PHE A 188 -0.02 -6.09 7.82
CA PHE A 188 1.17 -6.59 8.51
C PHE A 188 1.30 -6.07 9.95
N ASP A 189 0.49 -5.10 10.36
CA ASP A 189 0.53 -4.54 11.72
C ASP A 189 -0.03 -5.53 12.76
N VAL A 190 0.56 -5.52 13.95
CA VAL A 190 0.20 -6.37 15.09
C VAL A 190 -0.49 -5.54 16.17
N GLY A 191 -1.64 -6.00 16.66
CA GLY A 191 -2.43 -5.32 17.70
C GLY A 191 -3.60 -4.51 17.13
N SER A 192 -4.50 -4.04 18.01
CA SER A 192 -5.67 -3.22 17.62
C SER A 192 -5.45 -1.74 17.92
N GLY A 193 -5.60 -0.91 16.89
CA GLY A 193 -5.59 0.55 17.01
C GLY A 193 -6.91 1.15 17.54
N SER A 194 -7.75 0.38 18.22
CA SER A 194 -9.14 0.75 18.53
C SER A 194 -9.33 1.56 19.83
N SER A 195 -8.25 1.97 20.51
CA SER A 195 -8.35 2.90 21.64
C SER A 195 -7.14 3.83 21.66
N GLY A 196 -7.27 5.03 22.23
CA GLY A 196 -6.14 5.95 22.47
C GLY A 196 -5.02 5.39 23.37
N TRP A 197 -5.10 4.10 23.72
CA TRP A 197 -4.17 3.29 24.50
C TRP A 197 -3.75 1.99 23.77
N GLY A 198 -4.31 1.71 22.59
CA GLY A 198 -4.02 0.54 21.78
C GLY A 198 -2.64 0.65 21.15
N ARG A 199 -1.73 -0.24 21.55
CA ARG A 199 -0.41 -0.36 20.93
C ARG A 199 -0.54 -1.18 19.65
N SER A 200 -0.72 -0.50 18.52
CA SER A 200 -0.37 -1.11 17.23
C SER A 200 1.16 -1.13 17.14
N ALA A 201 1.74 -2.30 16.91
CA ALA A 201 3.16 -2.50 16.75
C ALA A 201 3.44 -2.84 15.28
N THR A 202 4.02 -1.88 14.56
CA THR A 202 4.63 -2.12 13.25
C THR A 202 5.97 -2.81 13.47
N LEU A 203 5.95 -4.15 13.50
CA LEU A 203 7.15 -4.98 13.73
C LEU A 203 8.03 -5.12 12.48
N PHE A 204 7.50 -4.70 11.32
CA PHE A 204 8.14 -4.85 10.04
C PHE A 204 8.09 -3.53 9.26
N PHE A 205 9.25 -3.06 8.80
CA PHE A 205 9.39 -1.79 8.11
C PHE A 205 9.97 -2.00 6.72
N THR A 206 9.11 -1.92 5.70
CA THR A 206 9.41 -2.25 4.30
C THR A 206 10.48 -1.35 3.70
N ARG A 207 10.54 -0.07 4.10
CA ARG A 207 11.48 0.92 3.55
C ARG A 207 12.95 0.52 3.73
N ARG A 208 13.28 -0.33 4.71
CA ARG A 208 14.64 -0.86 4.88
C ARG A 208 15.02 -1.91 3.83
N ILE A 209 14.05 -2.52 3.15
CA ILE A 209 14.32 -3.53 2.13
C ILE A 209 14.76 -2.84 0.84
N GLY A 210 15.92 -3.24 0.33
CA GLY A 210 16.53 -2.64 -0.84
C GLY A 210 17.30 -1.35 -0.54
N LEU A 211 17.70 -1.13 0.71
CA LEU A 211 18.60 -0.05 1.11
C LEU A 211 19.75 -0.60 1.98
N SER A 212 20.94 -0.05 1.79
CA SER A 212 22.08 -0.27 2.69
C SER A 212 21.90 0.49 4.02
N GLU A 213 22.76 0.21 5.00
CA GLU A 213 22.83 0.99 6.24
C GLU A 213 23.14 2.48 6.01
N SER A 214 23.84 2.80 4.91
CA SER A 214 24.12 4.17 4.47
C SER A 214 23.01 4.77 3.60
N GLY A 215 21.88 4.06 3.41
CA GLY A 215 20.75 4.52 2.60
C GLY A 215 20.96 4.40 1.09
N GLN A 216 21.99 3.68 0.64
CA GLN A 216 22.23 3.44 -0.79
C GLN A 216 21.26 2.36 -1.31
N PRO A 217 20.65 2.55 -2.49
CA PRO A 217 19.80 1.54 -3.10
C PRO A 217 20.53 0.20 -3.31
N ILE A 218 19.88 -0.89 -2.93
CA ILE A 218 20.29 -2.27 -3.21
C ILE A 218 19.22 -2.87 -4.14
N PRO A 219 19.60 -3.28 -5.36
CA PRO A 219 18.66 -3.89 -6.30
C PRO A 219 17.93 -5.10 -5.70
N ILE A 220 16.66 -5.24 -6.04
CA ILE A 220 15.84 -6.39 -5.65
C ILE A 220 15.76 -7.33 -6.84
N ILE A 221 16.30 -8.54 -6.70
CA ILE A 221 16.27 -9.59 -7.73
C ILE A 221 14.82 -9.99 -8.02
N GLY A 222 14.02 -10.08 -6.97
CA GLY A 222 12.59 -10.31 -7.11
C GLY A 222 11.88 -10.41 -5.78
N GLY A 223 10.56 -10.38 -5.86
CA GLY A 223 9.69 -10.48 -4.70
C GLY A 223 8.28 -10.87 -5.06
N ALA A 224 7.58 -11.41 -4.07
CA ALA A 224 6.19 -11.77 -4.15
C ALA A 224 5.48 -11.28 -2.90
N ARG A 225 4.27 -10.74 -3.06
CA ARG A 225 3.43 -10.29 -1.96
C ARG A 225 2.00 -10.77 -2.19
N LEU A 226 1.44 -11.49 -1.23
CA LEU A 226 0.06 -11.95 -1.23
C LEU A 226 -0.69 -11.26 -0.09
N THR A 227 -1.62 -10.36 -0.37
CA THR A 227 -2.37 -9.65 0.70
C THR A 227 -3.85 -9.64 0.42
N GLY A 228 -4.64 -9.79 1.48
CA GLY A 228 -6.08 -9.61 1.39
C GLY A 228 -6.90 -10.50 2.31
N LYS A 229 -8.21 -10.47 2.12
CA LYS A 229 -9.21 -11.14 2.95
C LYS A 229 -10.01 -12.15 2.14
N THR A 230 -10.15 -13.35 2.68
CA THR A 230 -11.02 -14.41 2.16
C THR A 230 -11.97 -14.87 3.27
N GLY A 231 -13.24 -14.49 3.15
CA GLY A 231 -14.24 -14.68 4.21
C GLY A 231 -13.84 -13.96 5.49
N ARG A 232 -13.62 -14.72 6.58
CA ARG A 232 -13.16 -14.20 7.88
C ARG A 232 -11.65 -14.24 8.06
N ASN A 233 -10.91 -14.66 7.04
CA ASN A 233 -9.47 -14.87 7.12
C ASN A 233 -8.75 -13.71 6.43
N ASN A 234 -7.87 -13.04 7.15
CA ASN A 234 -6.96 -12.04 6.64
C ASN A 234 -5.59 -12.70 6.45
N ILE A 235 -5.04 -12.61 5.24
CA ILE A 235 -3.80 -13.24 4.82
C ILE A 235 -2.88 -12.14 4.32
N ALA A 236 -1.65 -12.11 4.84
CA ALA A 236 -0.60 -11.23 4.36
C ALA A 236 0.71 -12.01 4.33
N ALA A 237 1.31 -12.17 3.16
CA ALA A 237 2.59 -12.82 2.97
C ALA A 237 3.45 -11.96 2.05
N LEU A 238 4.75 -11.92 2.34
CA LEU A 238 5.74 -11.17 1.60
C LEU A 238 7.02 -11.99 1.58
N ASN A 239 7.62 -12.16 0.41
CA ASN A 239 8.97 -12.67 0.26
C ASN A 239 9.73 -11.79 -0.73
N ILE A 240 10.91 -11.31 -0.37
CA ILE A 240 11.75 -10.48 -1.23
C ILE A 240 13.20 -10.94 -1.11
N THR A 241 13.90 -10.96 -2.24
CA THR A 241 15.33 -11.25 -2.29
C THR A 241 16.09 -10.07 -2.89
N THR A 242 17.10 -9.58 -2.16
CA THR A 242 18.01 -8.53 -2.63
C THR A 242 19.26 -9.12 -3.27
N GLN A 243 19.89 -8.35 -4.15
CA GLN A 243 21.17 -8.70 -4.75
C GLN A 243 22.32 -8.48 -3.75
N GLU A 244 23.40 -9.23 -3.93
CA GLU A 244 24.69 -8.91 -3.33
C GLU A 244 25.12 -7.51 -3.77
N ASN A 245 25.47 -6.66 -2.80
CA ASN A 245 25.94 -5.31 -3.10
C ASN A 245 26.87 -4.81 -2.00
N PHE A 246 27.78 -3.91 -2.35
CA PHE A 246 28.74 -3.29 -1.41
C PHE A 246 29.55 -4.30 -0.57
N GLY A 247 29.89 -5.45 -1.16
CA GLY A 247 30.63 -6.53 -0.47
C GLY A 247 29.83 -7.27 0.59
N ARG A 248 28.49 -7.15 0.59
CA ARG A 248 27.57 -7.91 1.44
C ARG A 248 26.74 -8.84 0.59
N ALA A 249 26.65 -10.11 1.00
CA ALA A 249 25.76 -11.09 0.41
C ALA A 249 24.31 -10.59 0.38
N GLY A 250 23.56 -11.00 -0.63
CA GLY A 250 22.13 -10.68 -0.74
C GLY A 250 21.35 -11.22 0.46
N GLU A 251 20.15 -10.68 0.69
CA GLU A 251 19.32 -11.03 1.84
C GLU A 251 17.92 -11.47 1.36
N ASN A 252 17.35 -12.48 2.02
CA ASN A 252 15.94 -12.83 1.87
C ASN A 252 15.13 -12.29 3.06
N PHE A 253 14.02 -11.64 2.74
CA PHE A 253 13.07 -11.09 3.69
C PHE A 253 11.74 -11.81 3.51
N PHE A 254 11.32 -12.55 4.52
CA PHE A 254 10.01 -13.18 4.57
C PHE A 254 9.18 -12.60 5.70
N VAL A 255 7.92 -12.27 5.42
CA VAL A 255 6.93 -11.89 6.42
C VAL A 255 5.65 -12.65 6.12
N GLY A 256 5.13 -13.36 7.10
CA GLY A 256 3.84 -14.05 7.01
C GLY A 256 2.97 -13.66 8.19
N ARG A 257 1.77 -13.15 7.92
CA ARG A 257 0.75 -12.85 8.91
C ARG A 257 -0.58 -13.46 8.52
N TYR A 258 -1.21 -14.08 9.51
CA TYR A 258 -2.55 -14.60 9.41
C TYR A 258 -3.36 -14.04 10.57
N SER A 259 -4.55 -13.54 10.30
CA SER A 259 -5.51 -13.24 11.36
C SER A 259 -6.92 -13.63 10.95
N ARG A 260 -7.76 -13.92 11.93
CA ARG A 260 -9.14 -14.32 11.73
C ARG A 260 -10.06 -13.45 12.55
N ASP A 261 -11.10 -12.94 11.89
CA ASP A 261 -12.15 -12.19 12.55
C ASP A 261 -13.07 -13.20 13.28
N ILE A 262 -13.25 -12.96 14.58
CA ILE A 262 -14.08 -13.76 15.48
C ILE A 262 -15.26 -12.87 15.93
N PHE A 263 -16.47 -13.42 15.86
CA PHE A 263 -17.70 -12.66 16.12
C PHE A 263 -17.79 -11.41 15.23
N SER A 264 -18.33 -10.31 15.75
CA SER A 264 -18.55 -9.07 15.00
C SER A 264 -17.42 -8.05 15.15
N ARG A 265 -16.55 -8.16 16.16
CA ARG A 265 -15.53 -7.14 16.47
C ARG A 265 -14.20 -7.69 16.99
N SER A 266 -14.11 -8.99 17.24
CA SER A 266 -12.89 -9.57 17.79
C SER A 266 -12.00 -10.12 16.66
N LYS A 267 -10.70 -10.16 16.88
CA LYS A 267 -9.72 -10.69 15.92
C LYS A 267 -8.64 -11.43 16.70
N ILE A 268 -8.18 -12.57 16.15
CA ILE A 268 -6.96 -13.23 16.62
C ILE A 268 -5.98 -13.35 15.47
N GLY A 269 -4.70 -13.13 15.73
CA GLY A 269 -3.68 -13.13 14.69
C GLY A 269 -2.30 -13.56 15.19
N GLY A 270 -1.44 -13.85 14.21
CA GLY A 270 -0.03 -14.12 14.42
C GLY A 270 0.78 -13.68 13.22
N ILE A 271 2.03 -13.32 13.47
CA ILE A 271 3.01 -12.93 12.45
C ILE A 271 4.33 -13.65 12.68
N VAL A 272 5.00 -13.99 11.58
CA VAL A 272 6.39 -14.43 11.53
C VAL A 272 7.15 -13.51 10.58
N ILE A 273 8.34 -13.09 11.00
CA ILE A 273 9.28 -12.29 10.23
C ILE A 273 10.59 -13.05 10.23
N ASN A 274 11.15 -13.29 9.05
CA ASN A 274 12.47 -13.89 8.85
C ASN A 274 13.29 -12.99 7.94
N LYS A 275 14.51 -12.69 8.38
CA LYS A 275 15.55 -12.08 7.56
C LYS A 275 16.73 -13.03 7.57
N GLU A 276 17.25 -13.40 6.41
CA GLU A 276 18.41 -14.29 6.29
C GLU A 276 19.38 -13.82 5.21
N THR A 277 20.66 -14.01 5.46
CA THR A 277 21.71 -13.74 4.47
C THR A 277 21.86 -14.95 3.54
N LEU A 278 21.77 -14.73 2.23
CA LEU A 278 21.89 -15.77 1.22
C LEU A 278 23.29 -16.39 1.26
N GLY A 279 23.36 -17.72 1.39
CA GLY A 279 24.62 -18.46 1.46
C GLY A 279 25.40 -18.27 2.76
N GLY A 280 24.85 -17.55 3.75
CA GLY A 280 25.43 -17.34 5.07
C GLY A 280 24.70 -18.11 6.17
N SER A 281 25.20 -17.95 7.41
CA SER A 281 24.57 -18.48 8.63
C SER A 281 23.70 -17.47 9.36
N ASP A 282 23.76 -16.20 8.97
CA ASP A 282 23.17 -15.11 9.72
C ASP A 282 21.66 -14.99 9.41
N TYR A 283 20.86 -15.02 10.48
CA TYR A 283 19.42 -14.85 10.39
C TYR A 283 18.87 -14.06 11.59
N ASN A 284 17.73 -13.41 11.38
CA ASN A 284 16.93 -12.79 12.42
C ASN A 284 15.47 -13.22 12.25
N ARG A 285 14.89 -13.80 13.30
CA ARG A 285 13.51 -14.30 13.31
C ARG A 285 12.73 -13.66 14.45
N THR A 286 11.59 -13.08 14.10
CA THR A 286 10.64 -12.52 15.05
C THR A 286 9.30 -13.22 14.88
N VAL A 287 8.66 -13.59 15.99
CA VAL A 287 7.29 -14.09 16.01
C VAL A 287 6.47 -13.26 16.99
N ALA A 288 5.22 -12.99 16.65
CA ALA A 288 4.28 -12.34 17.54
C ALA A 288 2.87 -12.89 17.34
N ALA A 289 2.06 -12.83 18.40
CA ALA A 289 0.65 -13.15 18.40
C ALA A 289 -0.13 -12.00 19.03
N ASP A 290 -1.35 -11.77 18.54
CA ASP A 290 -2.21 -10.70 19.00
C ASP A 290 -3.68 -11.10 19.00
N ALA A 291 -4.41 -10.49 19.92
CA ALA A 291 -5.86 -10.60 19.99
C ALA A 291 -6.46 -9.23 20.28
N ALA A 292 -7.50 -8.90 19.52
CA ALA A 292 -8.39 -7.77 19.76
C ALA A 292 -9.73 -8.35 20.19
N LEU A 293 -10.24 -7.96 21.35
CA LEU A 293 -11.49 -8.47 21.91
C LEU A 293 -12.61 -7.46 21.74
#